data_AF-A0AA36EZM7-F1
#
_entry.id   AF-A0AA36EZM7-F1
#
_cell.length_a   1.000
_cell.length_b   1.000
_cell.length_c   1.000
_cell.angle_alpha   90.00
_cell.angle_beta   90.00
_cell.angle_gamma   90.00
#
_symmetry.space_group_name_H-M   'P 1'
#
loop_
_entity.id
_entity.type
_entity.pdbx_description
1 polymer ?
#
loop_
_entity_poly.entity_id
_entity_poly.type
_entity_poly.pdbx_seq_one_letter_code
_entity_poly.pdbx_strand_id
1 'polypeptide(L)'
;MATFITSEKNKRKLCDEEKHIYENNGVNSSKTKLYWHCERFYKGRRARIRTIFNSSIPEVIFSTGYHNHSASAHVNARKTVNSIKSELMRTGTVSSLEIIATAEQNLDEEARSLMQTIPKLSRNIRNWRQHA
;
A
#
# COMPACT_ATOMS: atom_id res chain seq x y z
N MET A 1 9.90 3.31 12.29
CA MET A 1 9.67 4.57 11.55
C MET A 1 8.63 4.39 10.48
N ALA A 2 7.79 5.42 10.28
CA ALA A 2 6.81 5.48 9.19
C ALA A 2 7.51 5.59 7.82
N THR A 3 6.86 5.11 6.77
CA THR A 3 7.41 5.11 5.41
C THR A 3 6.35 5.41 4.37
N PHE A 4 6.75 6.01 3.25
CA PHE A 4 5.88 6.10 2.08
C PHE A 4 5.89 4.79 1.30
N ILE A 5 4.71 4.35 0.90
CA ILE A 5 4.53 3.25 -0.03
C ILE A 5 3.63 3.71 -1.18
N THR A 6 3.62 2.95 -2.27
CA THR A 6 2.71 3.18 -3.40
C THR A 6 1.61 2.13 -3.39
N SER A 7 0.44 2.52 -3.85
CA SER A 7 -0.61 1.57 -4.22
C SER A 7 -0.43 1.10 -5.67
N GLU A 8 -1.14 0.04 -6.05
CA GLU A 8 -1.23 -0.48 -7.42
C GLU A 8 -1.44 0.59 -8.50
N LYS A 9 -2.23 1.61 -8.14
CA LYS A 9 -2.61 2.75 -8.99
C LYS A 9 -1.60 3.90 -8.92
N ASN A 10 -0.38 3.65 -8.45
CA ASN A 10 0.68 4.65 -8.23
C ASN A 10 0.30 5.80 -7.28
N LYS A 11 -0.77 5.66 -6.48
CA LYS A 11 -1.09 6.67 -5.45
C LYS A 11 -0.16 6.49 -4.25
N ARG A 12 0.42 7.61 -3.76
CA ARG A 12 1.20 7.66 -2.52
C ARG A 12 0.33 7.31 -1.31
N LYS A 13 0.87 6.48 -0.43
CA LYS A 13 0.28 6.03 0.84
C LYS A 13 1.31 6.20 1.94
N LEU A 14 0.82 6.26 3.18
CA LEU A 14 1.67 6.27 4.38
C LEU A 14 1.52 4.91 5.08
N CYS A 15 2.63 4.29 5.45
CA CYS A 15 2.69 3.13 6.31
C CYS A 15 3.28 3.55 7.65
N ASP A 16 2.60 3.28 8.77
CA ASP A 16 3.18 3.53 10.09
C ASP A 16 4.12 2.39 10.53
N GLU A 17 4.62 2.48 11.75
CA GLU A 17 5.54 1.49 12.33
C GLU A 17 4.85 0.14 12.57
N GLU A 18 3.58 0.19 12.97
CA GLU A 18 2.72 -0.95 13.24
C GLU A 18 2.21 -1.63 11.97
N LYS A 19 2.56 -1.12 10.77
CA LYS A 19 2.15 -1.62 9.45
C LYS A 19 0.71 -1.30 9.07
N HIS A 20 0.10 -0.24 9.62
CA HIS A 20 -1.18 0.25 9.14
C HIS A 20 -0.97 1.18 7.93
N ILE A 21 -1.86 1.07 6.96
CA ILE A 21 -1.82 1.88 5.74
C ILE A 21 -2.85 2.99 5.81
N TYR A 22 -2.40 4.19 5.44
CA TYR A 22 -3.22 5.38 5.40
C TYR A 22 -3.31 5.95 3.98
N GLU A 23 -4.48 6.49 3.64
CA GLU A 23 -4.68 7.30 2.42
C GLU A 23 -4.57 8.79 2.72
N ASN A 24 -4.17 9.55 1.71
CA ASN A 24 -4.09 11.00 1.77
C ASN A 24 -5.50 11.60 1.83
N ASN A 25 -5.75 12.39 2.86
CA ASN A 25 -7.02 13.08 3.15
C ASN A 25 -6.89 14.61 3.01
N GLY A 26 -5.92 15.07 2.23
CA GLY A 26 -5.71 16.48 1.88
C GLY A 26 -4.52 17.13 2.57
N VAL A 27 -4.36 18.42 2.28
CA VAL A 27 -3.31 19.29 2.83
C VAL A 27 -3.99 20.42 3.59
N ASN A 28 -3.36 20.95 4.64
CA ASN A 28 -3.89 22.15 5.30
C ASN A 28 -3.79 23.38 4.38
N SER A 29 -4.56 24.42 4.71
CA SER A 29 -4.61 25.66 3.92
C SER A 29 -3.22 26.30 3.74
N SER A 30 -2.34 26.21 4.75
CA SER A 30 -0.99 26.75 4.70
C SER A 30 0.03 25.84 4.00
N LYS A 31 -0.37 24.68 3.47
CA LYS A 31 0.51 23.69 2.80
C LYS A 31 1.73 23.27 3.63
N THR A 32 1.57 23.15 4.95
CA THR A 32 2.63 22.69 5.86
C THR A 32 2.38 21.29 6.41
N LYS A 33 1.13 20.80 6.35
CA LYS A 33 0.71 19.52 6.92
C LYS A 33 -0.07 18.71 5.91
N LEU A 34 0.26 17.42 5.79
CA LEU A 34 -0.55 16.45 5.07
C LEU A 34 -1.41 15.67 6.07
N TYR A 35 -2.68 15.46 5.73
CA TYR A 35 -3.60 14.67 6.53
C TYR A 35 -3.74 13.28 5.95
N TRP A 36 -3.82 12.31 6.83
CA TRP A 36 -3.96 10.91 6.48
C TRP A 36 -5.08 10.27 7.31
N HIS A 37 -5.80 9.34 6.71
CA HIS A 37 -6.76 8.49 7.41
C HIS A 37 -6.49 7.03 7.11
N CYS A 38 -6.78 6.14 8.06
CA CYS A 38 -6.62 4.71 7.83
C CYS A 38 -7.43 4.29 6.59
N GLU A 39 -6.80 3.54 5.70
CA GLU A 39 -7.41 3.05 4.46
C GLU A 39 -8.55 2.07 4.74
N ARG A 40 -8.46 1.35 5.86
CA ARG A 40 -9.53 0.48 6.33
C ARG A 40 -10.47 1.27 7.23
N PHE A 41 -11.65 1.55 6.69
CA PHE A 41 -12.77 2.08 7.45
C PHE A 41 -13.54 0.94 8.10
N TYR A 42 -13.49 0.83 9.43
CA TYR A 42 -14.34 -0.11 10.16
C TYR A 42 -15.21 0.65 11.16
N LYS A 43 -16.53 0.58 10.97
CA LYS A 43 -17.56 1.08 11.91
C LYS A 43 -17.35 2.54 12.38
N GLY A 44 -17.02 3.46 11.47
CA GLY A 44 -16.99 4.90 11.82
C GLY A 44 -15.74 5.39 12.53
N ARG A 45 -14.86 4.50 13.02
CA ARG A 45 -13.63 4.89 13.71
C ARG A 45 -12.50 4.98 12.69
N ARG A 46 -11.87 6.15 12.61
CA ARG A 46 -10.76 6.43 11.69
C ARG A 46 -9.55 6.80 12.52
N ALA A 47 -8.54 5.92 12.57
CA ALA A 47 -7.21 6.36 12.93
C ALA A 47 -6.77 7.42 11.90
N ARG A 48 -6.23 8.54 12.37
CA ARG A 48 -5.77 9.64 11.54
C ARG A 48 -4.37 10.04 11.96
N ILE A 49 -3.55 10.35 10.96
CA ILE A 49 -2.19 10.83 11.15
C ILE A 49 -2.03 12.16 10.43
N ARG A 50 -1.13 13.00 10.92
CA ARG A 50 -0.64 14.18 10.20
C ARG A 50 0.87 14.07 10.05
N THR A 51 1.36 14.43 8.87
CA THR A 51 2.79 14.54 8.60
C THR A 51 3.14 15.92 8.09
N ILE A 52 4.44 16.24 8.08
CA ILE A 52 4.95 17.44 7.40
C ILE A 52 4.73 17.32 5.89
N PHE A 53 4.26 18.41 5.26
CA PHE A 53 4.08 18.50 3.81
C PHE A 53 5.44 18.58 3.10
N ASN A 54 5.56 17.98 1.92
CA ASN A 54 6.79 17.95 1.11
C ASN A 54 8.05 17.36 1.79
N SER A 55 7.91 16.68 2.93
CA SER A 55 9.02 15.90 3.47
C SER A 55 9.25 14.63 2.64
N SER A 56 10.51 14.30 2.35
CA SER A 56 10.91 13.05 1.69
C SER A 56 10.74 11.85 2.63
N ILE A 57 10.96 12.06 3.93
CA ILE A 57 10.76 11.07 5.00
C ILE A 57 9.51 11.49 5.78
N PRO A 58 8.49 10.62 5.92
CA PRO A 58 7.30 11.00 6.65
C PRO A 58 7.59 11.14 8.14
N GLU A 59 7.54 12.38 8.63
CA GLU A 59 7.58 12.69 10.05
C GLU A 59 6.14 12.80 10.58
N VAL A 60 5.78 11.93 11.52
CA VAL A 60 4.45 11.91 12.15
C VAL A 60 4.42 12.95 13.27
N ILE A 61 3.67 14.03 13.05
CA ILE A 61 3.54 15.14 14.00
C ILE A 61 2.27 15.06 14.85
N PHE A 62 1.35 14.17 14.48
CA PHE A 62 0.10 13.96 15.20
C PHE A 62 -0.51 12.61 14.82
N SER A 63 -1.04 11.90 15.81
CA SER A 63 -1.82 10.67 15.63
C SER A 63 -3.07 10.72 16.53
N THR A 64 -4.19 10.20 16.04
CA THR A 64 -5.44 10.08 16.80
C THR A 64 -6.28 8.91 16.33
N GLY A 65 -7.16 8.40 17.19
CA GLY A 65 -7.94 7.19 16.95
C GLY A 65 -7.12 5.92 17.15
N TYR A 66 -7.75 4.78 16.93
CA TYR A 66 -7.15 3.45 17.07
C TYR A 66 -7.61 2.54 15.94
N HIS A 67 -6.78 1.54 15.64
CA HIS A 67 -7.08 0.50 14.69
C HIS A 67 -7.80 -0.67 15.39
N ASN A 68 -8.64 -1.36 14.64
CA ASN A 68 -9.36 -2.56 15.10
C ASN A 68 -9.24 -3.69 14.07
N HIS A 69 -8.17 -3.67 13.29
CA HIS A 69 -7.85 -4.69 12.29
C HIS A 69 -6.35 -4.97 12.35
N SER A 70 -5.95 -6.18 11.92
CA SER A 70 -4.55 -6.52 11.74
C SER A 70 -3.89 -5.64 10.68
N ALA A 71 -2.61 -5.36 10.88
CA ALA A 71 -1.84 -4.40 10.09
C ALA A 71 -0.91 -5.10 9.08
N SER A 72 -0.24 -6.17 9.52
CA SER A 72 0.89 -6.82 8.84
C SER A 72 0.54 -7.43 7.49
N ALA A 73 -0.53 -8.21 7.42
CA ALA A 73 -0.84 -9.03 6.25
C ALA A 73 -1.15 -8.19 4.99
N HIS A 74 -1.78 -7.02 5.16
CA HIS A 74 -2.09 -6.11 4.05
C HIS A 74 -0.88 -5.39 3.47
N VAL A 75 0.05 -4.97 4.32
CA VAL A 75 1.27 -4.30 3.87
C VAL A 75 2.14 -5.27 3.08
N ASN A 76 2.28 -6.50 3.58
CA ASN A 76 3.06 -7.53 2.91
C ASN A 76 2.45 -7.86 1.54
N ALA A 77 1.14 -8.13 1.48
CA ALA A 77 0.44 -8.35 0.21
C ALA A 77 0.68 -7.21 -0.80
N ARG A 78 0.59 -5.95 -0.36
CA ARG A 78 0.73 -4.79 -1.26
C ARG A 78 2.17 -4.55 -1.74
N LYS A 79 3.16 -4.78 -0.87
CA LYS A 79 4.57 -4.74 -1.26
C LYS A 79 4.86 -5.81 -2.31
N THR A 80 4.35 -7.02 -2.10
CA THR A 80 4.50 -8.13 -3.05
C THR A 80 3.88 -7.79 -4.40
N VAL A 81 2.66 -7.23 -4.44
CA VAL A 81 2.05 -6.87 -5.72
C VAL A 81 2.82 -5.74 -6.43
N ASN A 82 3.31 -4.73 -5.71
CA ASN A 82 4.20 -3.73 -6.31
C ASN A 82 5.49 -4.36 -6.87
N SER A 83 6.04 -5.37 -6.20
CA SER A 83 7.20 -6.13 -6.70
C SER A 83 6.87 -6.91 -7.98
N ILE A 84 5.70 -7.58 -8.02
CA ILE A 84 5.19 -8.26 -9.22
C ILE A 84 5.08 -7.27 -10.39
N LYS A 85 4.53 -6.08 -10.13
CA LYS A 85 4.45 -5.02 -11.14
C LYS A 85 5.83 -4.63 -11.67
N SER A 86 6.76 -4.28 -10.78
CA SER A 86 8.12 -3.90 -11.18
C SER A 86 8.80 -4.99 -12.01
N GLU A 87 8.64 -6.25 -11.61
CA GLU A 87 9.26 -7.37 -12.30
C GLU A 87 8.62 -7.63 -13.67
N LEU A 88 7.29 -7.52 -13.78
CA LEU A 88 6.59 -7.62 -15.06
C LEU A 88 7.03 -6.53 -16.05
N MET A 89 7.17 -5.30 -15.58
CA MET A 89 7.62 -4.18 -16.43
C MET A 89 9.10 -4.33 -16.84
N ARG A 90 9.90 -5.07 -16.06
CA ARG A 90 11.33 -5.30 -16.33
C ARG A 90 11.56 -6.46 -17.28
N THR A 91 10.79 -7.54 -17.15
CA THR A 91 11.11 -8.83 -17.77
C THR A 91 10.38 -9.10 -19.08
N GLY A 92 9.25 -8.44 -19.36
CA GLY A 92 8.54 -8.42 -20.67
C GLY A 92 8.01 -9.77 -21.19
N THR A 93 8.85 -10.81 -21.20
CA THR A 93 8.65 -12.14 -21.81
C THR A 93 8.39 -13.26 -20.80
N VAL A 94 8.74 -13.08 -19.52
CA VAL A 94 8.54 -14.11 -18.46
C VAL A 94 7.06 -14.27 -18.12
N SER A 95 6.62 -15.51 -17.87
CA SER A 95 5.22 -15.83 -17.53
C SER A 95 4.75 -15.10 -16.27
N SER A 96 3.59 -14.45 -16.35
CA SER A 96 2.99 -13.79 -15.17
C SER A 96 2.74 -14.76 -14.03
N LEU A 97 2.43 -16.03 -14.33
CA LEU A 97 2.20 -17.05 -13.31
C LEU A 97 3.49 -17.40 -12.55
N GLU A 98 4.63 -17.45 -13.23
CA GLU A 98 5.93 -17.70 -12.60
C GLU A 98 6.35 -16.54 -11.70
N ILE A 99 6.13 -15.30 -12.14
CA ILE A 99 6.41 -14.10 -11.34
C ILE A 99 5.52 -14.06 -10.09
N ILE A 100 4.22 -14.37 -10.22
CA ILE A 100 3.30 -14.43 -9.08
C ILE A 100 3.70 -15.54 -8.12
N ALA A 101 3.94 -16.76 -8.62
CA ALA A 101 4.30 -17.91 -7.78
C ALA A 101 5.59 -17.64 -6.99
N THR A 102 6.59 -17.05 -7.62
CA THR A 102 7.85 -16.66 -6.96
C THR A 102 7.61 -15.61 -5.87
N ALA A 103 6.75 -14.62 -6.16
CA ALA A 103 6.44 -13.56 -5.21
C ALA A 103 5.60 -14.06 -4.02
N GLU A 104 4.76 -15.09 -4.22
CA GLU A 104 3.91 -15.69 -3.18
C GLU A 104 4.68 -16.60 -2.21
N GLN A 105 5.82 -17.19 -2.61
CA GLN A 105 6.61 -18.09 -1.77
C GLN A 105 7.05 -17.49 -0.43
N ASN A 106 7.21 -16.15 -0.38
CA ASN A 106 7.70 -15.44 0.79
C ASN A 106 6.58 -14.80 1.64
N LEU A 107 5.31 -15.11 1.34
CA LEU A 107 4.16 -14.57 2.06
C LEU A 107 3.60 -15.57 3.08
N ASP A 108 3.19 -15.04 4.23
CA ASP A 108 2.32 -15.76 5.17
C ASP A 108 0.92 -16.01 4.56
N GLU A 109 0.17 -16.94 5.15
CA GLU A 109 -1.12 -17.40 4.63
C GLU A 109 -2.19 -16.29 4.64
N GLU A 110 -2.16 -15.42 5.64
CA GLU A 110 -3.07 -14.26 5.75
C GLU A 110 -2.80 -13.28 4.60
N ALA A 111 -1.54 -12.95 4.32
CA ALA A 111 -1.14 -12.06 3.22
C ALA A 111 -1.42 -12.68 1.84
N ARG A 112 -1.26 -14.00 1.67
CA ARG A 112 -1.63 -14.71 0.43
C ARG A 112 -3.12 -14.67 0.18
N SER A 113 -3.93 -14.97 1.19
CA SER A 113 -5.39 -14.86 1.10
C SER A 113 -5.81 -13.44 0.70
N LEU A 114 -5.17 -12.43 1.27
CA LEU A 114 -5.43 -11.04 0.92
C LEU A 114 -5.03 -10.68 -0.51
N MET A 115 -3.94 -11.22 -1.06
CA MET A 115 -3.58 -11.03 -2.47
C MET A 115 -4.67 -11.52 -3.41
N GLN A 116 -5.23 -12.71 -3.14
CA GLN A 116 -6.30 -13.30 -3.94
C GLN A 116 -7.59 -12.47 -3.88
N THR A 117 -7.83 -11.79 -2.76
CA THR A 117 -8.97 -10.88 -2.61
C THR A 117 -8.80 -9.52 -3.28
N ILE A 118 -7.63 -9.17 -3.84
CA ILE A 118 -7.44 -7.90 -4.57
C ILE A 118 -8.24 -7.98 -5.87
N PRO A 119 -9.48 -7.45 -5.91
CA PRO A 119 -10.32 -7.57 -7.07
C PRO A 119 -9.71 -6.61 -8.07
N LYS A 120 -9.15 -7.14 -9.17
CA LYS A 120 -8.41 -6.47 -10.27
C LYS A 120 -6.95 -6.89 -10.42
N LEU A 121 -6.38 -7.78 -9.59
CA LEU A 121 -4.96 -8.17 -9.76
C LEU A 121 -4.67 -8.70 -11.19
N SER A 122 -5.43 -9.68 -11.67
CA SER A 122 -5.27 -10.23 -13.03
C SER A 122 -5.49 -9.18 -14.13
N ARG A 123 -6.43 -8.25 -13.91
CA ARG A 123 -6.69 -7.13 -14.83
C ARG A 123 -5.54 -6.12 -14.85
N ASN A 124 -4.98 -5.80 -13.69
CA ASN A 124 -3.85 -4.91 -13.55
C ASN A 124 -2.60 -5.51 -14.20
N ILE A 125 -2.32 -6.80 -13.97
CA ILE A 125 -1.22 -7.54 -14.61
C ILE A 125 -1.32 -7.45 -16.14
N ARG A 126 -2.51 -7.68 -16.69
CA ARG A 126 -2.75 -7.54 -18.14
C ARG A 126 -2.44 -6.13 -18.63
N ASN A 127 -2.95 -5.12 -17.94
CA ASN A 127 -2.71 -3.72 -18.30
C ASN A 127 -1.22 -3.35 -18.19
N TRP A 128 -0.51 -3.82 -17.17
CA TRP A 128 0.92 -3.54 -17.01
C TRP A 128 1.73 -4.11 -18.16
N ARG A 129 1.45 -5.34 -18.60
CA ARG A 129 2.12 -5.92 -19.78
C ARG A 129 1.88 -5.17 -21.08
N GLN A 130 0.71 -4.55 -21.26
CA GLN A 130 0.42 -3.77 -22.48
C GLN A 130 1.17 -2.44 -22.53
N HIS A 131 1.73 -2.00 -21.40
CA HIS A 131 2.42 -0.72 -21.23
C HIS A 131 3.87 -0.89 -20.78
N ALA A 132 4.38 -2.14 -20.75
CA ALA A 132 5.79 -2.48 -20.50
C ALA A 132 6.55 -2.47 -21.83
#